data_AF-A0A949SCP7-F1
#
_entry.id   AF-A0A949SCP7-F1
#
_cell.length_a   1.000
_cell.length_b   1.000
_cell.length_c   1.000
_cell.angle_alpha   90.00
_cell.angle_beta   90.00
_cell.angle_gamma   90.00
#
_symmetry.space_group_name_H-M   'P 1'
#
loop_
_entity.id
_entity.type
_entity.pdbx_description
1 polymer ?
#
loop_
_entity_poly.entity_id
_entity_poly.type
_entity_poly.pdbx_seq_one_letter_code
_entity_poly.pdbx_strand_id
1 'polypeptide(L)'
;MSWFRRKPKRSMAAAVWARPEMNVTFRAEIMPGKTREERTFKIAKVFPNGRVTLYGFVGEHREGAFEPINFLREKARNSSNGNSSSNGENENIG
;
A
#
# COMPACT_ATOMS: atom_id res chain seq x y z
N MET A 1 -31.12 27.37 25.11
CA MET A 1 -29.85 27.46 24.38
C MET A 1 -29.19 26.09 24.35
N SER A 2 -29.27 25.36 23.23
CA SER A 2 -28.69 24.00 23.15
C SER A 2 -27.27 24.06 22.56
N TRP A 3 -26.26 24.01 23.43
CA TRP A 3 -24.86 23.88 23.04
C TRP A 3 -24.53 22.41 22.77
N PHE A 4 -24.94 21.89 21.62
CA PHE A 4 -24.38 20.65 21.10
C PHE A 4 -22.91 20.87 20.74
N ARG A 5 -22.01 20.57 21.68
CA ARG A 5 -20.57 20.45 21.41
C ARG A 5 -20.37 19.26 20.47
N ARG A 6 -20.38 19.52 19.16
CA ARG A 6 -19.87 18.58 18.16
C ARG A 6 -18.38 18.37 18.45
N LYS A 7 -18.04 17.22 19.05
CA LYS A 7 -16.65 16.79 19.21
C LYS A 7 -15.99 16.77 17.81
N PRO A 8 -14.82 17.38 17.62
CA PRO A 8 -14.11 17.26 16.35
C PRO A 8 -13.83 15.77 16.10
N LYS A 9 -14.31 15.25 14.97
CA LYS A 9 -14.00 13.89 14.52
C LYS A 9 -12.48 13.78 14.42
N ARG A 10 -11.88 12.94 15.25
CA ARG A 10 -10.45 12.57 15.19
C ARG A 10 -10.17 11.98 13.79
N SER A 11 -9.68 12.80 12.89
CA SER A 11 -9.34 12.46 11.51
C SER A 11 -7.95 11.80 11.36
N MET A 12 -7.31 11.38 12.46
CA MET A 12 -5.96 10.79 12.45
C MET A 12 -5.93 9.28 12.70
N ALA A 13 -7.00 8.67 13.23
CA ALA A 13 -7.01 7.22 13.51
C ALA A 13 -7.37 6.36 12.28
N ALA A 14 -7.91 6.96 11.21
CA ALA A 14 -8.25 6.25 9.98
C ALA A 14 -7.02 5.94 9.09
N ALA A 15 -5.85 6.49 9.42
CA ALA A 15 -4.60 6.36 8.64
C ALA A 15 -3.62 5.30 9.19
N VAL A 16 -4.07 4.37 10.03
CA VAL A 16 -3.17 3.37 10.64
C VAL A 16 -2.83 2.23 9.68
N TRP A 17 -3.75 1.82 8.79
CA TRP A 17 -3.55 0.68 7.90
C TRP A 17 -3.11 1.06 6.48
N ALA A 18 -3.41 2.29 6.03
CA ALA A 18 -3.23 2.72 4.65
C ALA A 18 -2.47 4.05 4.56
N ARG A 19 -1.59 4.15 3.57
CA ARG A 19 -0.87 5.38 3.19
C ARG A 19 -0.83 5.48 1.67
N PRO A 20 -0.83 6.69 1.10
CA PRO A 20 -0.52 6.87 -0.32
C PRO A 20 0.80 6.20 -0.69
N GLU A 21 0.91 5.73 -1.93
CA GLU A 21 2.07 5.00 -2.48
C GLU A 21 2.35 3.60 -1.89
N MET A 22 1.57 3.16 -0.89
CA MET A 22 1.73 1.82 -0.31
C MET A 22 1.12 0.75 -1.22
N ASN A 23 1.79 -0.40 -1.31
CA ASN A 23 1.27 -1.56 -2.01
C ASN A 23 0.29 -2.35 -1.13
N VAL A 24 -0.86 -2.69 -1.70
CA VAL A 24 -1.88 -3.54 -1.08
C VAL A 24 -2.27 -4.64 -2.04
N THR A 25 -2.53 -5.83 -1.51
CA THR A 25 -2.90 -7.00 -2.31
C THR A 25 -4.35 -7.36 -2.01
N PHE A 26 -5.23 -7.39 -3.02
CA PHE A 26 -6.60 -7.87 -2.83
C PHE A 26 -6.61 -9.33 -2.40
N ARG A 27 -7.58 -9.74 -1.57
CA ARG A 27 -7.73 -11.15 -1.19
C ARG A 27 -8.12 -12.02 -2.39
N ALA A 28 -7.71 -13.29 -2.38
CA ALA A 28 -7.88 -14.18 -3.53
C ALA A 28 -9.35 -14.45 -3.88
N GLU A 29 -10.24 -14.43 -2.88
CA GLU A 29 -11.68 -14.55 -3.09
C GLU A 29 -12.32 -13.34 -3.79
N ILE A 30 -11.68 -12.17 -3.75
CA ILE A 30 -12.20 -10.96 -4.42
C ILE A 30 -11.75 -10.94 -5.88
N MET A 31 -10.56 -11.49 -6.16
CA MET A 31 -10.00 -11.59 -7.50
C MET A 31 -9.58 -13.03 -7.80
N PRO A 32 -10.55 -13.95 -7.99
CA PRO A 32 -10.25 -15.34 -8.31
C PRO A 32 -9.54 -15.45 -9.67
N GLY A 33 -8.67 -16.45 -9.81
CA GLY A 33 -7.93 -16.69 -11.06
C GLY A 33 -6.81 -15.68 -11.35
N LYS A 34 -6.53 -14.74 -10.42
CA LYS A 34 -5.44 -13.78 -10.53
C LYS A 34 -4.28 -14.10 -9.60
N THR A 35 -3.06 -13.97 -10.10
CA THR A 35 -1.86 -14.15 -9.28
C THR A 35 -1.79 -13.07 -8.20
N ARG A 36 -0.90 -13.26 -7.22
CA ARG A 36 -0.74 -12.27 -6.15
C ARG A 36 -0.27 -10.93 -6.69
N GLU A 37 0.61 -10.97 -7.68
CA GLU A 37 1.22 -9.82 -8.34
C GLU A 37 0.15 -9.04 -9.10
N GLU A 38 -0.73 -9.72 -9.85
CA GLU A 38 -1.87 -9.10 -10.54
C GLU A 38 -2.92 -8.51 -9.58
N ARG A 39 -3.01 -9.06 -8.35
CA ARG A 39 -3.88 -8.55 -7.28
C ARG A 39 -3.25 -7.42 -6.46
N THR A 40 -1.99 -7.07 -6.71
CA THR A 40 -1.27 -6.05 -5.95
C THR A 40 -1.32 -4.71 -6.65
N PHE A 41 -1.85 -3.72 -5.95
CA PHE A 41 -2.03 -2.37 -6.44
C PHE A 41 -1.42 -1.37 -5.47
N LYS A 42 -1.13 -0.19 -5.97
CA LYS A 42 -0.63 0.92 -5.17
C LYS A 42 -1.77 1.87 -4.78
N ILE A 43 -1.80 2.30 -3.53
CA ILE A 43 -2.77 3.27 -3.03
C ILE A 43 -2.51 4.65 -3.64
N ALA A 44 -3.52 5.22 -4.30
CA ALA A 44 -3.48 6.57 -4.85
C ALA A 44 -3.92 7.61 -3.81
N LYS A 45 -5.01 7.36 -3.09
CA LYS A 45 -5.54 8.29 -2.08
C LYS A 45 -6.18 7.55 -0.92
N VAL A 46 -5.98 8.06 0.29
CA VAL A 46 -6.65 7.60 1.52
C VAL A 46 -7.70 8.63 1.92
N PHE A 47 -8.92 8.18 2.16
CA PHE A 47 -10.03 9.03 2.59
C PHE A 47 -10.18 9.03 4.12
N PRO A 48 -10.72 10.11 4.72
CA PRO A 48 -10.92 10.19 6.17
C PRO A 48 -11.85 9.12 6.75
N ASN A 49 -12.65 8.46 5.91
CA ASN A 49 -13.54 7.36 6.28
C ASN A 49 -12.83 5.99 6.30
N GLY A 50 -11.52 5.95 6.04
CA GLY A 50 -10.72 4.72 6.00
C GLY A 50 -10.86 3.94 4.69
N ARG A 51 -11.45 4.52 3.64
CA ARG A 51 -11.43 3.95 2.28
C ARG A 51 -10.23 4.43 1.49
N VAL A 52 -9.87 3.69 0.44
CA VAL A 52 -8.78 4.02 -0.47
C VAL A 52 -9.20 3.95 -1.93
N THR A 53 -8.60 4.77 -2.77
CA THR A 53 -8.54 4.55 -4.22
C THR A 53 -7.15 4.04 -4.60
N LEU A 54 -7.07 3.35 -5.73
CA LEU A 54 -5.87 2.68 -6.21
C LEU A 54 -5.47 3.23 -7.57
N TYR A 55 -4.17 3.20 -7.90
CA TYR A 55 -3.72 3.51 -9.25
C TYR A 55 -4.17 2.43 -10.23
N GLY A 56 -4.76 2.86 -11.35
CA GLY A 56 -5.19 1.95 -12.42
C GLY A 56 -6.36 1.03 -12.06
N PHE A 57 -7.03 1.25 -10.92
CA PHE A 57 -8.17 0.43 -10.50
C PHE A 57 -9.31 1.32 -10.01
N VAL A 58 -10.51 1.11 -10.59
CA VAL A 58 -11.66 1.99 -10.39
C VAL A 58 -12.41 1.61 -9.12
N GLY A 59 -12.74 2.62 -8.31
CA GLY A 59 -13.60 2.47 -7.14
C GLY A 59 -12.91 2.78 -5.81
N GLU A 60 -13.72 2.74 -4.75
CA GLU A 60 -13.26 2.91 -3.37
C GLU A 60 -13.29 1.57 -2.62
N HIS A 61 -12.18 1.24 -1.96
CA HIS A 61 -12.00 -0.04 -1.28
C HIS A 61 -11.80 0.14 0.22
N ARG A 62 -12.20 -0.88 0.99
CA ARG A 62 -12.02 -0.94 2.45
C ARG A 62 -10.91 -1.93 2.77
N GLU A 63 -10.29 -1.76 3.94
CA GLU A 63 -9.23 -2.63 4.45
C GLU A 63 -9.53 -4.13 4.31
N GLY A 64 -10.75 -4.57 4.67
CA GLY A 64 -11.14 -5.99 4.62
C GLY A 64 -11.17 -6.63 3.21
N ALA A 65 -11.01 -5.82 2.16
CA ALA A 65 -10.83 -6.32 0.79
C ALA A 65 -9.39 -6.79 0.52
N PHE A 66 -8.44 -6.42 1.38
CA PHE A 66 -7.03 -6.68 1.19
C PHE A 66 -6.53 -7.79 2.12
N GLU A 67 -5.43 -8.42 1.71
CA GLU A 67 -4.67 -9.30 2.58
C GLU A 67 -4.09 -8.48 3.75
N PRO A 68 -3.94 -9.06 4.95
CA PRO A 68 -3.30 -8.38 6.08
C PRO A 68 -1.89 -7.90 5.73
N ILE A 69 -1.61 -6.63 6.00
CA ILE A 69 -0.30 -6.02 5.72
C ILE A 69 0.69 -6.52 6.77
N ASN A 70 1.65 -7.34 6.36
CA ASN A 70 2.76 -7.74 7.24
C ASN A 70 3.91 -6.73 7.09
N PHE A 71 3.91 -5.69 7.93
CA PHE A 71 4.85 -4.57 7.89
C PHE A 71 6.34 -4.99 7.96
N LEU A 72 6.64 -6.14 8.58
CA LEU A 72 8.01 -6.68 8.65
C LEU A 72 8.54 -7.09 7.26
N ARG A 73 7.66 -7.58 6.39
CA ARG A 73 8.02 -8.05 5.05
C ARG A 73 8.22 -6.89 4.06
N GLU A 74 7.46 -5.81 4.21
CA GLU A 74 7.61 -4.61 3.37
C GLU A 74 8.97 -3.95 3.59
N LYS A 75 9.39 -3.80 4.85
CA LYS A 75 10.71 -3.24 5.19
C LYS A 75 11.86 -4.02 4.55
N ALA A 76 11.77 -5.35 4.54
CA ALA A 76 12.78 -6.21 3.92
C ALA A 76 12.86 -6.05 2.39
N ARG A 77 11.72 -5.83 1.71
CA ARG A 77 11.69 -5.59 0.25
C ARG A 77 12.25 -4.22 -0.14
N ASN A 78 11.99 -3.19 0.66
CA ASN A 78 12.54 -1.86 0.40
C ASN A 78 14.04 -1.77 0.68
N SER A 79 14.59 -2.60 1.58
CA SER A 79 16.02 -2.67 1.85
C SER A 79 16.84 -3.38 0.75
N SER A 80 16.23 -4.19 -0.12
CA SER A 80 16.94 -4.96 -1.15
C SER A 80 17.11 -4.24 -2.50
N ASN A 81 16.51 -3.06 -2.71
CA ASN A 81 16.53 -2.34 -4.00
C ASN A 81 17.61 -1.24 -4.08
N GLY A 82 18.67 -1.34 -3.28
CA GLY A 82 19.70 -0.29 -3.12
C GLY A 82 21.13 -0.76 -3.34
N ASN A 83 21.38 -1.84 -4.07
CA ASN A 83 22.75 -2.23 -4.44
C ASN A 83 22.82 -2.81 -5.85
N SER A 84 22.66 -1.92 -6.85
CA SER A 84 23.17 -2.14 -8.20
C SER A 84 24.31 -1.15 -8.43
N SER A 85 25.45 -1.40 -7.78
CA SER A 85 26.73 -0.85 -8.27
C SER A 85 27.37 -1.91 -9.14
N SER A 86 27.24 -1.65 -10.44
CA SER A 86 28.20 -1.94 -11.50
C SER A 86 29.64 -2.05 -10.99
N ASN A 87 30.34 -3.08 -11.46
CA ASN A 87 31.74 -3.02 -11.92
C ASN A 87 32.03 -4.32 -12.66
N GLY A 88 31.51 -4.42 -13.88
CA GLY A 88 31.90 -5.41 -14.87
C GLY A 88 32.82 -4.74 -15.89
N GLU A 89 34.01 -4.33 -15.47
CA GLU A 89 35.10 -3.95 -16.38
C GLU A 89 36.43 -4.34 -15.72
N ASN A 90 37.02 -5.43 -16.21
CA ASN A 90 38.46 -5.50 -16.38
C ASN A 90 38.74 -6.35 -17.61
N GLU A 91 38.78 -5.68 -18.76
CA GLU A 91 39.44 -6.19 -19.94
C GLU A 91 40.96 -6.03 -19.78
N ASN A 92 41.70 -7.12 -20.02
CA ASN A 92 43.09 -7.14 -20.48
C ASN A 92 44.12 -6.61 -19.43
N ILE A 93 45.35 -7.12 -19.23
CA ILE A 93 46.49 -7.30 -20.15
C ILE A 93 47.56 -8.09 -19.34
N GLY A 94 48.27 -9.05 -19.93
CA GLY A 94 49.56 -9.56 -19.42
C GLY A 94 49.74 -11.06 -19.49
#